data_AF-A0A159ZXF3-F1
#
_entry.id   AF-A0A159ZXF3-F1
#
_cell.length_a   1.000
_cell.length_b   1.000
_cell.length_c   1.000
_cell.angle_alpha   90.00
_cell.angle_beta   90.00
_cell.angle_gamma   90.00
#
_symmetry.space_group_name_H-M   'P 1'
#
loop_
_entity.id
_entity.type
_entity.pdbx_description
1 polymer ?
#
loop_
_entity_poly.entity_id
_entity_poly.type
_entity_poly.pdbx_seq_one_letter_code
_entity_poly.pdbx_strand_id
1 'polypeptide(L)'
;MVEQCPVIRFSEIEAAVPTAPGLYEIVTDQGELLKVGISVNLRKRLIQHRQSRQSRLKLKDGGEWSNPSDVVSKQSILAKHLFFSGQVLGYDLQTEAGRKCYLEEKCHILITPTTTRDEARAIERVKEKSGAYRFGGKVRLSC
;
A
#
# COMPACT_ATOMS: atom_id res chain seq x y z
N MET A 1 -18.89 7.31 -21.63
CA MET A 1 -18.10 8.32 -20.91
C MET A 1 -17.55 7.63 -19.66
N VAL A 2 -16.26 7.34 -19.62
CA VAL A 2 -15.64 6.74 -18.42
C VAL A 2 -15.38 7.90 -17.47
N GLU A 3 -16.19 8.03 -16.42
CA GLU A 3 -15.89 8.97 -15.34
C GLU A 3 -14.51 8.61 -14.80
N GLN A 4 -13.53 9.49 -15.04
CA GLN A 4 -12.20 9.35 -14.44
C GLN A 4 -12.39 9.58 -12.94
N CYS A 5 -12.37 8.51 -12.15
CA CYS A 5 -12.24 8.63 -10.71
C CYS A 5 -11.01 9.50 -10.41
N PRO A 6 -11.13 10.53 -9.57
CA PRO A 6 -10.03 11.44 -9.30
C PRO A 6 -8.84 10.66 -8.75
N VAL A 7 -7.70 10.85 -9.39
CA VAL A 7 -6.41 10.26 -9.03
C VAL A 7 -5.92 10.98 -7.77
N ILE A 8 -5.90 10.30 -6.62
CA ILE A 8 -5.53 10.92 -5.34
C ILE A 8 -4.03 10.68 -5.07
N ARG A 9 -3.26 11.76 -4.88
CA ARG A 9 -1.88 11.67 -4.41
C ARG A 9 -1.80 11.39 -2.91
N PHE A 10 -0.66 10.91 -2.45
CA PHE A 10 -0.46 10.64 -1.03
C PHE A 10 -0.51 11.93 -0.17
N SER A 11 -0.01 13.05 -0.67
CA SER A 11 -0.11 14.36 -0.04
C SER A 11 -1.55 14.86 0.13
N GLU A 12 -2.50 14.39 -0.69
CA GLU A 12 -3.89 14.85 -0.74
C GLU A 12 -4.84 14.03 0.16
N ILE A 13 -4.35 12.99 0.82
CA ILE A 13 -5.18 12.01 1.57
C ILE A 13 -6.13 12.69 2.55
N GLU A 14 -5.66 13.67 3.32
CA GLU A 14 -6.48 14.36 4.32
C GLU A 14 -7.67 15.09 3.70
N ALA A 15 -7.49 15.70 2.52
CA ALA A 15 -8.50 16.49 1.84
C ALA A 15 -9.45 15.61 1.00
N ALA A 16 -8.91 14.62 0.29
CA ALA A 16 -9.65 13.87 -0.73
C ALA A 16 -10.25 12.55 -0.23
N VAL A 17 -9.67 11.92 0.80
CA VAL A 17 -10.11 10.59 1.24
C VAL A 17 -11.12 10.70 2.38
N PRO A 18 -12.28 10.02 2.32
CA PRO A 18 -13.28 10.06 3.38
C PRO A 18 -12.85 9.25 4.62
N THR A 19 -13.39 9.66 5.78
CA THR A 19 -13.32 8.89 7.04
C THR A 19 -14.43 7.84 7.06
N ALA A 20 -14.36 6.86 6.16
CA ALA A 20 -15.39 5.85 5.98
C ALA A 20 -14.79 4.45 5.72
N PRO A 21 -15.58 3.37 5.86
CA PRO A 21 -15.23 2.07 5.34
C PRO A 21 -15.05 2.10 3.82
N GLY A 22 -14.22 1.19 3.32
CA GLY A 22 -14.09 1.02 1.88
C GLY A 22 -12.84 0.27 1.47
N LEU A 23 -12.65 0.26 0.16
CA LEU A 23 -11.51 -0.31 -0.54
C LEU A 23 -10.59 0.81 -1.05
N TYR A 24 -9.30 0.55 -1.04
CA TYR A 24 -8.30 1.37 -1.71
C TYR A 24 -7.45 0.50 -2.64
N GLU A 25 -7.01 1.11 -3.73
CA GLU A 25 -6.02 0.57 -4.65
C GLU A 25 -4.88 1.58 -4.77
N ILE A 26 -3.66 1.05 -4.85
CA ILE A 26 -2.45 1.84 -5.07
C ILE A 26 -1.90 1.39 -6.41
N VAL A 27 -1.77 2.34 -7.32
CA VAL A 27 -1.42 2.13 -8.71
C VAL A 27 -0.26 3.05 -9.06
N THR A 28 0.68 2.58 -9.89
CA THR A 28 1.78 3.44 -10.36
C THR A 28 1.31 4.41 -11.45
N ASP A 29 2.09 5.45 -11.71
CA ASP A 29 1.93 6.34 -12.88
C ASP A 29 1.94 5.59 -14.23
N GLN A 30 2.57 4.40 -14.27
CA GLN A 30 2.59 3.49 -15.42
C GLN A 30 1.40 2.50 -15.46
N GLY A 31 0.48 2.57 -14.50
CA GLY A 31 -0.71 1.71 -14.45
C GLY A 31 -0.50 0.34 -13.78
N GLU A 32 0.67 0.10 -13.16
CA GLU A 32 0.93 -1.14 -12.42
C GLU A 32 0.10 -1.15 -11.13
N LEU A 33 -0.71 -2.20 -10.93
CA LEU A 33 -1.45 -2.42 -9.70
C LEU A 33 -0.51 -2.91 -8.59
N LEU A 34 -0.10 -2.00 -7.70
CA LEU A 34 0.78 -2.37 -6.60
C LEU A 34 0.02 -3.12 -5.52
N LYS A 35 -1.07 -2.53 -5.01
CA LYS A 35 -1.75 -3.07 -3.84
C LYS A 35 -3.23 -2.74 -3.82
N VAL A 36 -4.04 -3.74 -3.47
CA VAL A 36 -5.40 -3.54 -2.98
C VAL A 36 -5.45 -3.75 -1.46
N GLY A 37 -6.37 -3.05 -0.80
CA GLY A 37 -6.71 -3.34 0.57
C GLY A 37 -8.01 -2.69 1.02
N ILE A 38 -8.48 -3.06 2.21
CA ILE A 38 -9.68 -2.46 2.82
C ILE A 38 -9.38 -1.81 4.17
N SER A 39 -10.30 -0.96 4.62
CA SER A 39 -10.29 -0.41 5.98
C SER A 39 -11.71 -0.09 6.44
N VAL A 40 -11.94 -0.05 7.75
CA VAL A 40 -13.13 0.61 8.35
C VAL A 40 -13.02 2.14 8.29
N ASN A 41 -11.81 2.65 8.05
CA ASN A 41 -11.49 4.06 7.94
C ASN A 41 -10.35 4.23 6.91
N LEU A 42 -10.74 4.58 5.68
CA LEU A 42 -9.82 4.72 4.55
C LEU A 42 -8.74 5.78 4.81
N ARG A 43 -9.14 6.99 5.22
CA ARG A 43 -8.20 8.10 5.49
C ARG A 43 -7.11 7.69 6.48
N LYS A 44 -7.49 7.13 7.64
CA LYS A 44 -6.53 6.69 8.65
C LYS A 44 -5.57 5.64 8.11
N ARG A 45 -6.08 4.66 7.34
CA ARG A 45 -5.26 3.57 6.78
C ARG A 45 -4.27 4.07 5.74
N LEU A 46 -4.70 4.97 4.86
CA LEU A 46 -3.87 5.53 3.81
C LEU A 46 -2.80 6.48 4.39
N ILE A 47 -3.11 7.26 5.43
CA ILE A 47 -2.10 8.03 6.18
C ILE A 47 -1.02 7.10 6.77
N GLN A 48 -1.42 5.96 7.34
CA GLN A 48 -0.45 4.98 7.85
C GLN A 48 0.45 4.42 6.74
N HIS A 49 -0.08 4.20 5.55
CA HIS A 49 0.70 3.79 4.38
C HIS A 49 1.66 4.89 3.94
N ARG A 50 1.18 6.14 3.79
CA ARG A 50 2.00 7.31 3.47
C ARG A 50 3.20 7.46 4.39
N GLN A 51 2.98 7.32 5.70
CA GLN A 51 4.04 7.52 6.68
C GLN A 51 5.18 6.51 6.54
N SER A 52 4.92 5.32 5.99
CA SER A 52 5.92 4.28 5.66
C SER A 52 6.99 4.03 6.73
N ARG A 53 6.60 4.14 8.01
CA ARG A 53 7.55 4.30 9.13
C ARG A 53 8.53 3.14 9.25
N GLN A 54 9.83 3.41 9.14
CA GLN A 54 10.88 2.40 9.35
C GLN A 54 10.82 1.85 10.77
N SER A 55 10.54 2.71 11.75
CA SER A 55 10.40 2.30 13.16
C SER A 55 9.28 1.29 13.41
N ARG A 56 8.37 1.07 12.45
CA ARG A 56 7.29 0.07 12.52
C ARG A 56 7.59 -1.22 11.77
N LEU A 57 8.72 -1.29 11.05
CA LEU A 57 9.31 -2.54 10.58
C LEU A 57 10.22 -3.05 11.69
N LYS A 58 9.91 -4.23 12.23
CA LYS A 58 10.60 -4.79 13.38
C LYS A 58 11.16 -6.16 13.04
N LEU A 59 12.44 -6.35 13.27
CA LEU A 59 13.06 -7.66 13.22
C LEU A 59 12.51 -8.51 14.37
N LYS A 60 12.24 -9.78 14.10
CA LYS A 60 12.02 -10.79 15.13
C LYS A 60 13.33 -11.08 15.85
N ASP A 61 13.23 -11.61 17.06
CA ASP A 61 14.41 -12.04 17.82
C ASP A 61 15.20 -13.09 17.03
N GLY A 62 16.49 -12.84 16.84
CA GLY A 62 17.38 -13.69 16.03
C GLY A 62 17.13 -13.66 14.52
N GLY A 63 16.27 -12.76 14.02
CA GLY A 63 15.95 -12.64 12.60
C GLY A 63 16.99 -11.88 11.77
N GLU A 64 16.85 -11.90 10.44
CA GLU A 64 17.70 -11.14 9.52
C GLU A 64 16.91 -10.19 8.60
N TRP A 65 17.46 -8.99 8.34
CA TRP A 65 16.83 -8.01 7.45
C TRP A 65 16.83 -8.43 5.98
N SER A 66 17.67 -9.38 5.60
CA SER A 66 17.69 -10.02 4.28
C SER A 66 16.46 -10.91 4.04
N ASN A 67 15.82 -11.38 5.11
CA ASN A 67 14.71 -12.34 5.04
C ASN A 67 13.37 -11.66 5.37
N PRO A 68 12.45 -11.53 4.39
CA PRO A 68 11.14 -10.95 4.64
C PRO A 68 10.33 -11.68 5.73
N SER A 69 10.52 -12.98 5.97
CA SER A 69 9.76 -13.69 7.03
C SER A 69 10.11 -13.21 8.43
N ASP A 70 11.28 -12.59 8.59
CA ASP A 70 11.85 -12.23 9.88
C ASP A 70 11.53 -10.79 10.26
N VAL A 71 10.97 -10.02 9.33
CA VAL A 71 10.51 -8.65 9.56
C VAL A 71 9.00 -8.64 9.76
N VAL A 72 8.55 -8.11 10.91
CA VAL A 72 7.13 -7.85 11.20
C VAL A 72 6.81 -6.40 10.88
N SER A 73 5.71 -6.15 10.17
CA SER A 73 5.16 -4.80 10.03
C SER A 73 4.06 -4.57 11.05
N LYS A 74 4.25 -3.59 11.94
CA LYS A 74 3.27 -3.23 12.98
C LYS A 74 2.26 -2.15 12.52
N GLN A 75 2.37 -1.66 11.29
CA GLN A 75 1.53 -0.54 10.82
C GLN A 75 1.16 -0.68 9.34
N SER A 76 2.16 -0.67 8.44
CA SER A 76 1.97 -0.63 7.00
C SER A 76 2.59 -1.87 6.36
N ILE A 77 1.77 -2.83 5.96
CA ILE A 77 2.28 -3.99 5.21
C ILE A 77 2.87 -3.56 3.85
N LEU A 78 2.32 -2.50 3.25
CA LEU A 78 2.87 -1.88 2.04
C LEU A 78 4.31 -1.42 2.25
N ALA A 79 4.64 -0.80 3.39
CA ALA A 79 6.01 -0.36 3.68
C ALA A 79 6.98 -1.55 3.69
N LYS A 80 6.54 -2.71 4.20
CA LYS A 80 7.33 -3.94 4.16
C LYS A 80 7.47 -4.48 2.74
N HIS A 81 6.39 -4.50 1.95
CA HIS A 81 6.48 -4.90 0.55
C HIS A 81 7.48 -4.03 -0.22
N LEU A 82 7.39 -2.70 -0.08
CA LEU A 82 8.31 -1.77 -0.73
C LEU A 82 9.76 -1.97 -0.25
N PHE A 83 9.98 -2.18 1.05
CA PHE A 83 11.32 -2.45 1.58
C PHE A 83 11.99 -3.66 0.89
N PHE A 84 11.20 -4.66 0.51
CA PHE A 84 11.66 -5.90 -0.11
C PHE A 84 11.38 -6.00 -1.62
N SER A 85 10.88 -4.93 -2.27
CA SER A 85 10.46 -4.98 -3.67
C SER A 85 11.60 -4.79 -4.69
N GLY A 86 12.84 -4.71 -4.21
CA GLY A 86 14.03 -4.54 -5.04
C GLY A 86 14.27 -3.07 -5.40
N GLN A 87 15.13 -2.86 -6.41
CA GLN A 87 15.48 -1.52 -6.88
C GLN A 87 14.35 -0.93 -7.72
N VAL A 88 14.00 0.32 -7.42
CA VAL A 88 13.20 1.17 -8.31
C VAL A 88 14.11 2.32 -8.72
N LEU A 89 14.24 2.55 -10.03
CA LEU A 89 15.15 3.57 -10.55
C LEU A 89 14.83 4.94 -9.93
N GLY A 90 15.83 5.54 -9.30
CA GLY A 90 15.70 6.84 -8.64
C GLY A 90 15.17 6.82 -7.19
N TYR A 91 14.83 5.65 -6.63
CA TYR A 91 14.32 5.55 -5.26
C TYR A 91 14.96 4.41 -4.46
N ASP A 92 15.49 4.74 -3.28
CA ASP A 92 15.93 3.73 -2.31
C ASP A 92 14.77 3.34 -1.37
N LEU A 93 14.08 2.27 -1.73
CA LEU A 93 12.93 1.77 -0.97
C LEU A 93 13.30 1.08 0.36
N GLN A 94 14.57 0.81 0.63
CA GLN A 94 15.00 0.34 1.95
C GLN A 94 14.94 1.46 2.99
N THR A 95 15.04 2.72 2.56
CA THR A 95 14.88 3.88 3.43
C THR A 95 13.43 4.34 3.55
N GLU A 96 13.09 4.94 4.69
CA GLU A 96 11.77 5.56 4.87
C GLU A 96 11.52 6.71 3.90
N ALA A 97 12.55 7.55 3.68
CA ALA A 97 12.47 8.69 2.78
C ALA A 97 12.22 8.24 1.33
N GLY A 98 12.99 7.27 0.82
CA GLY A 98 12.81 6.78 -0.54
C GLY A 98 11.44 6.13 -0.77
N ARG A 99 10.90 5.39 0.21
CA ARG A 99 9.51 4.89 0.12
C ARG A 99 8.48 6.00 0.08
N LYS A 100 8.66 7.06 0.88
CA LYS A 100 7.73 8.21 0.89
C LYS A 100 7.75 8.95 -0.45
N CYS A 101 8.94 9.26 -0.97
CA CYS A 101 9.11 9.91 -2.27
C CYS A 101 8.52 9.05 -3.39
N TYR A 102 8.79 7.73 -3.41
CA TYR A 102 8.22 6.83 -4.40
C TYR A 102 6.69 6.81 -4.37
N LEU A 103 6.09 6.70 -3.17
CA LEU A 103 4.63 6.73 -3.04
C LEU A 103 4.03 8.06 -3.50
N GLU A 104 4.67 9.18 -3.19
CA GLU A 104 4.17 10.50 -3.58
C GLU A 104 4.30 10.78 -5.09
N GLU A 105 5.46 10.45 -5.67
CA GLU A 105 5.81 10.87 -7.02
C GLU A 105 5.40 9.87 -8.10
N LYS A 106 5.32 8.58 -7.73
CA LYS A 106 5.11 7.47 -8.69
C LYS A 106 3.84 6.69 -8.46
N CYS A 107 3.12 6.94 -7.36
CA CYS A 107 1.90 6.21 -7.05
C CYS A 107 0.73 7.15 -6.87
N HIS A 108 -0.46 6.62 -7.13
CA HIS A 108 -1.72 7.26 -6.83
C HIS A 108 -2.69 6.26 -6.23
N ILE A 109 -3.73 6.81 -5.61
CA ILE A 109 -4.71 6.07 -4.83
C ILE A 109 -6.06 6.16 -5.54
N LEU A 110 -6.69 5.01 -5.74
CA LEU A 110 -8.09 4.90 -6.11
C LEU A 110 -8.87 4.42 -4.88
N ILE A 111 -10.05 4.98 -4.65
CA ILE A 111 -10.90 4.61 -3.52
C ILE A 111 -12.29 4.18 -4.00
N THR A 112 -12.83 3.19 -3.32
CA THR A 112 -14.24 2.78 -3.45
C THR A 112 -14.82 2.76 -2.04
N PRO A 113 -15.45 3.85 -1.60
CA PRO A 113 -16.15 3.88 -0.32
C PRO A 113 -17.27 2.83 -0.30
N THR A 114 -17.48 2.21 0.86
CA THR A 114 -18.56 1.23 1.06
C THR A 114 -19.31 1.57 2.33
N THR A 115 -20.51 1.00 2.48
CA THR A 115 -21.29 1.21 3.71
C THR A 115 -20.68 0.42 4.86
N THR A 116 -20.18 -0.78 4.57
CA THR A 116 -19.60 -1.68 5.57
C THR A 116 -18.23 -2.22 5.14
N ARG A 117 -17.45 -2.69 6.11
CA ARG A 117 -16.19 -3.38 5.84
C ARG A 117 -16.40 -4.71 5.12
N ASP A 118 -17.50 -5.41 5.37
CA ASP A 118 -17.74 -6.72 4.77
C ASP A 118 -18.03 -6.61 3.28
N GLU A 119 -18.75 -5.57 2.88
CA GLU A 119 -18.91 -5.18 1.47
C GLU A 119 -17.53 -4.92 0.82
N ALA A 120 -16.68 -4.11 1.45
CA ALA A 120 -15.33 -3.87 0.95
C ALA A 120 -14.52 -5.18 0.84
N ARG A 121 -14.64 -6.08 1.82
CA ARG A 121 -13.95 -7.37 1.84
C ARG A 121 -14.44 -8.30 0.73
N ALA A 122 -15.72 -8.25 0.36
CA ALA A 122 -16.25 -9.02 -0.76
C ALA A 122 -15.59 -8.59 -2.08
N ILE A 123 -15.47 -7.28 -2.31
CA ILE A 123 -14.82 -6.70 -3.50
C ILE A 123 -13.31 -7.01 -3.49
N GLU A 124 -12.64 -6.78 -2.37
CA GLU A 124 -11.20 -7.04 -2.20
C GLU A 124 -10.85 -8.49 -2.51
N ARG A 125 -11.65 -9.46 -2.05
CA ARG A 125 -11.39 -10.89 -2.32
C ARG A 125 -11.40 -11.22 -3.80
N VAL A 126 -12.29 -10.61 -4.58
CA VAL A 126 -12.34 -10.80 -6.04
C VAL A 126 -11.08 -10.20 -6.67
N LYS A 127 -10.72 -8.98 -6.27
CA LYS A 127 -9.51 -8.28 -6.74
C LYS A 127 -8.22 -9.02 -6.37
N GLU A 128 -8.05 -9.46 -5.12
CA GLU A 128 -6.89 -10.25 -4.68
C GLU A 128 -6.78 -11.58 -5.45
N LYS A 129 -7.90 -12.28 -5.69
CA LYS A 129 -7.92 -13.54 -6.44
C LYS A 129 -7.53 -13.41 -7.91
N SER A 130 -7.67 -12.21 -8.50
CA SER A 130 -7.25 -11.98 -9.88
C SER A 130 -5.74 -12.17 -10.10
N GLY A 131 -4.94 -12.05 -9.03
CA GLY A 131 -3.48 -12.11 -9.12
C GLY A 131 -2.86 -10.86 -9.76
N ALA A 132 -3.65 -9.83 -10.09
CA ALA A 132 -3.17 -8.65 -10.81
C ALA A 132 -2.31 -7.70 -9.95
N TYR A 133 -2.40 -7.79 -8.61
CA TYR A 133 -1.64 -6.91 -7.72
C TYR A 133 -0.28 -7.50 -7.37
N ARG A 134 0.77 -6.72 -7.58
CA ARG A 134 2.15 -7.13 -7.25
C ARG A 134 2.34 -7.45 -5.77
N PHE A 135 1.71 -6.68 -4.89
CA PHE A 135 1.80 -6.82 -3.44
C PHE A 135 0.54 -7.47 -2.84
N GLY A 136 0.33 -8.73 -3.22
CA GLY A 136 -0.65 -9.63 -2.61
C GLY A 136 -0.02 -10.62 -1.62
N GLY A 137 -0.76 -10.99 -0.57
CA GLY A 137 -0.36 -12.08 0.33
C GLY A 137 0.93 -11.85 1.13
N LYS A 138 1.79 -12.87 1.20
CA LYS A 138 3.06 -12.81 1.96
C LYS A 138 4.10 -12.00 1.18
N VAL A 139 4.88 -11.18 1.88
CA VAL A 139 6.05 -10.49 1.31
C VAL A 139 7.10 -11.54 0.92
N ARG A 140 7.54 -11.49 -0.34
CA ARG A 140 8.61 -12.30 -0.90
C ARG A 140 9.71 -11.37 -1.41
N LEU A 141 10.94 -11.86 -1.50
CA LEU A 141 11.98 -11.16 -2.23
C LEU A 141 11.53 -11.06 -3.70
N SER A 142 11.61 -9.86 -4.27
CA SER A 142 11.58 -9.72 -5.73
C SER A 142 12.86 -10.32 -6.28
N CYS A 143 12.72 -11.33 -7.14
CA CYS A 143 13.82 -11.89 -7.93
C CYS A 143 14.33 -10.86 -8.94
#